data_AF-A0A7J2UQ02-F1
#
_entry.id   AF-A0A7J2UQ02-F1
#
_cell.length_a   1.000
_cell.length_b   1.000
_cell.length_c   1.000
_cell.angle_alpha   90.00
_cell.angle_beta   90.00
_cell.angle_gamma   90.00
#
_symmetry.space_group_name_H-M   'P 1'
#
loop_
_entity.id
_entity.type
_entity.pdbx_description
1 polymer ?
#
loop_
_entity_poly.entity_id
_entity_poly.type
_entity_poly.pdbx_seq_one_letter_code
_entity_poly.pdbx_strand_id
1 'polypeptide(L)' 'MSKNKPAPLKRRLIKASRRARRAPIWVIVKTRGKIRGSVKQRSWRRHRIKP' A
#
# COMPACT_ATOMS: atom_id res chain seq x y z
N MET A 1 -4.25 -22.22 6.67
CA MET A 1 -4.12 -21.07 7.61
C MET A 1 -4.27 -19.70 6.91
N SER A 2 -5.40 -19.40 6.27
CA SER A 2 -5.64 -18.07 5.66
C SER A 2 -6.56 -17.17 6.48
N LYS A 3 -7.48 -17.79 7.26
CA LYS A 3 -8.53 -17.14 8.05
C LYS A 3 -8.02 -16.69 9.42
N ASN A 4 -7.39 -17.60 10.15
CA ASN A 4 -6.85 -17.33 11.50
C ASN A 4 -5.36 -16.97 11.38
N LYS A 5 -5.08 -15.66 11.34
CA LYS A 5 -3.73 -15.10 11.27
C LYS A 5 -3.34 -14.50 12.62
N PRO A 6 -2.08 -14.67 13.08
CA PRO A 6 -1.62 -14.01 14.29
C PRO A 6 -1.66 -12.48 14.13
N ALA A 7 -1.88 -11.77 15.23
CA ALA A 7 -1.96 -10.31 15.26
C ALA A 7 -0.81 -9.58 14.53
N PRO A 8 0.48 -9.95 14.68
CA PRO A 8 1.58 -9.28 13.98
C PRO A 8 1.44 -9.40 12.45
N LEU A 9 1.06 -10.57 11.94
CA LEU A 9 0.86 -10.78 10.50
C LEU A 9 -0.29 -9.91 9.99
N LYS A 10 -1.41 -9.82 10.72
CA LYS A 10 -2.53 -8.93 10.34
C LYS A 10 -2.07 -7.47 10.24
N ARG A 11 -1.30 -6.98 11.22
CA ARG A 11 -0.76 -5.59 11.19
C ARG A 11 0.15 -5.35 9.99
N ARG A 12 1.05 -6.30 9.65
CA ARG A 12 1.91 -6.22 8.46
C ARG A 12 1.10 -6.16 7.17
N LEU A 13 0.08 -7.01 7.03
CA LEU A 13 -0.80 -7.05 5.86
C LEU A 13 -1.61 -5.74 5.71
N ILE A 14 -2.15 -5.21 6.80
CA ILE A 14 -2.88 -3.92 6.80
C ILE A 14 -1.93 -2.79 6.36
N LYS A 15 -0.71 -2.74 6.92
CA LYS A 15 0.30 -1.75 6.55
C LYS A 15 0.68 -1.85 5.06
N ALA A 16 0.84 -3.07 4.54
CA ALA A 16 1.13 -3.31 3.13
C ALA A 16 -0.03 -2.86 2.22
N SER A 17 -1.28 -3.08 2.64
CA SER A 17 -2.47 -2.61 1.93
C SER A 17 -2.55 -1.08 1.87
N ARG A 18 -2.31 -0.40 3.01
CA ARG A 18 -2.31 1.08 3.07
C ARG A 18 -1.23 1.71 2.18
N ARG A 19 -0.04 1.08 2.08
CA ARG A 19 1.08 1.58 1.28
C ARG A 19 0.88 1.48 -0.23
N ALA A 20 0.00 0.59 -0.69
CA ALA A 20 -0.22 0.34 -2.12
C ALA A 20 -1.10 1.39 -2.82
N ARG A 21 -1.53 2.45 -2.11
CA ARG A 21 -2.42 3.50 -2.62
C ARG A 21 -1.65 4.57 -3.41
N ARG A 22 -2.37 5.30 -4.27
CA ARG A 22 -1.89 6.51 -4.96
C ARG A 22 -1.71 7.68 -3.99
N ALA A 23 -1.00 8.72 -4.45
CA ALA A 23 -0.88 9.96 -3.71
C ALA A 23 -2.29 10.61 -3.57
N PRO A 24 -2.64 11.17 -2.40
CA PRO A 24 -3.88 11.90 -2.22
C PRO A 24 -3.95 13.16 -3.09
N ILE A 25 -5.15 13.55 -3.51
CA ILE A 25 -5.37 14.70 -4.41
C ILE A 25 -4.75 15.99 -3.85
N TRP A 26 -4.92 16.26 -2.55
CA TRP A 26 -4.36 17.47 -1.93
C TRP A 26 -2.83 17.53 -2.01
N VAL A 27 -2.13 16.38 -2.03
CA VAL A 27 -0.67 16.32 -2.21
C VAL A 27 -0.30 16.67 -3.65
N ILE A 28 -1.07 16.17 -4.62
CA ILE A 28 -0.88 16.47 -6.04
C ILE A 28 -1.02 17.97 -6.26
N VAL A 29 -2.09 18.58 -5.73
CA VAL A 29 -2.33 20.03 -5.81
C VAL A 29 -1.21 20.82 -5.14
N LYS A 30 -0.84 20.47 -3.89
CA LYS A 30 0.24 21.12 -3.14
C LYS A 30 1.58 21.07 -3.86
N THR A 31 1.86 19.97 -4.56
CA THR A 31 3.13 19.78 -5.29
C THR A 31 3.08 20.22 -6.75
N ARG A 32 2.01 20.91 -7.18
CA ARG A 32 1.76 21.30 -8.59
C ARG A 32 1.93 20.12 -9.56
N GLY A 33 1.46 18.94 -9.12
CA GLY A 33 1.49 17.73 -9.92
C GLY A 33 2.87 17.06 -10.04
N LYS A 34 3.88 17.46 -9.26
CA LYS A 34 5.18 16.75 -9.22
C LYS A 34 5.05 15.35 -8.62
N ILE A 35 4.22 15.19 -7.58
CA ILE A 35 3.98 13.89 -6.95
C ILE A 35 2.57 13.42 -7.32
N ARG A 36 2.45 12.48 -8.26
CA ARG A 36 1.16 11.91 -8.73
C ARG A 36 0.93 10.47 -8.28
N GLY A 37 2.00 9.72 -8.10
CA GLY A 37 1.99 8.29 -7.82
C GLY A 37 2.74 7.93 -6.54
N SER A 38 2.86 6.62 -6.30
CA SER A 38 3.70 6.08 -5.24
C SER A 38 4.50 4.93 -5.83
N VAL A 39 5.82 4.93 -5.61
CA VAL A 39 6.73 3.84 -6.03
C VAL A 39 6.37 2.52 -5.32
N LYS A 40 5.65 2.61 -4.20
CA LYS A 40 5.21 1.45 -3.40
C LYS A 40 3.83 0.92 -3.83
N GLN A 41 3.29 1.39 -4.95
CA GLN A 41 2.09 0.81 -5.54
C GLN A 41 2.33 -0.66 -5.88
N ARG A 42 1.34 -1.49 -5.60
CA ARG A 42 1.49 -2.94 -5.68
C ARG A 42 0.19 -3.58 -6.14
N SER A 43 0.29 -4.45 -7.14
CA SER A 43 -0.79 -5.36 -7.53
C SER A 43 -0.57 -6.74 -6.92
N TRP A 44 -1.63 -7.39 -6.45
CA TRP A 44 -1.58 -8.73 -5.87
C TRP A 44 -1.16 -9.81 -6.89
N ARG A 45 -1.42 -9.58 -8.19
CA ARG A 45 -1.00 -10.48 -9.27
C ARG A 45 0.49 -10.36 -9.59
N ARG A 46 1.02 -9.13 -9.57
CA ARG A 46 2.40 -8.85 -10.00
C ARG A 46 3.42 -8.96 -8.88
N HIS A 47 3.06 -8.65 -7.64
CA HIS A 47 3.99 -8.68 -6.50
C HIS A 47 3.35 -9.28 -5.25
N ARG A 48 4.02 -10.30 -4.70
CA ARG A 48 3.60 -11.00 -3.49
C ARG A 48 4.10 -10.28 -2.23
N ILE A 49 3.31 -10.33 -1.16
CA ILE A 49 3.73 -9.86 0.16
C ILE A 49 4.52 -11.00 0.80
N LYS A 50 5.79 -10.76 1.15
CA LYS A 50 6.56 -11.71 1.94
C LYS A 50 6.09 -11.61 3.41
N PRO A 51 5.62 -12.70 4.01
CA PRO A 51 5.18 -12.71 5.41
C PRO A 51 6.31 -12.44 6.40
#